data_AF-A0A370IEE7-F1
#
_entry.id   AF-A0A370IEE7-F1
#
_cell.length_a   1.000
_cell.length_b   1.000
_cell.length_c   1.000
_cell.angle_alpha   90.00
_cell.angle_beta   90.00
_cell.angle_gamma   90.00
#
_symmetry.space_group_name_H-M   'P 1'
#
loop_
_entity.id
_entity.type
_entity.pdbx_description
1 polymer ?
#
loop_
_entity_poly.entity_id
_entity_poly.type
_entity_poly.pdbx_seq_one_letter_code
_entity_poly.pdbx_strand_id
1 'polypeptide(L)'
;MTIRFDLDSLDRAAERTFELLRTTHSRTTSRGSGWYHRLDDPNPGPSATAVALELFHRCAVPSPFLHDGLRFLQGRQVSDADDRTDGGWAVNTSFGHPVLEATSVVTRFLGTAKVEFLPASPDIRRAVAWIVANQDSSGGWGSFHGQPPRTWLTGLALQALSATSPYEPAIERAADWLLRQRSRNEPVAWGETQTSEPTVVHTAFCLLILRQLTGLRTDSRYGEAIADGYEWLTEYLDPNTIFDDASRVESYNITGTVDHRPVTWHGQIWHHGLPYAFSALMRHPRGAPPVAFAALTTIVAEQLPDGHWPNIDGSATRSIWDVYPFLAAISDARTLTPLSGQERLDWLHDDIVLARRGKARDQRLETLGWKVRGTWVGVALKDNWATILLAICIASSIVLFALNRVEVKDIALGLLLPLLLFFVQEGRRRRR
;
A
#
# COMPACT_ATOMS: atom_id res chain seq x y z
N MET A 1 15.69 -13.84 12.79
CA MET A 1 15.32 -14.73 11.66
C MET A 1 15.55 -13.96 10.38
N THR A 2 16.44 -14.39 9.48
CA THR A 2 16.72 -13.63 8.23
C THR A 2 15.70 -14.01 7.17
N ILE A 3 14.72 -13.13 6.91
CA ILE A 3 13.82 -13.24 5.77
C ILE A 3 14.61 -12.93 4.51
N ARG A 4 14.51 -13.80 3.50
CA ARG A 4 15.24 -13.72 2.23
C ARG A 4 14.24 -13.62 1.11
N PHE A 5 14.33 -12.56 0.30
CA PHE A 5 13.39 -12.34 -0.80
C PHE A 5 14.12 -12.09 -2.13
N ASP A 6 13.63 -12.74 -3.19
CA ASP A 6 14.11 -12.60 -4.57
C ASP A 6 13.17 -11.67 -5.34
N LEU A 7 13.66 -10.51 -5.77
CA LEU A 7 12.83 -9.57 -6.49
C LEU A 7 12.36 -10.13 -7.84
N ASP A 8 13.16 -10.96 -8.53
CA ASP A 8 12.77 -11.54 -9.83
C ASP A 8 11.49 -12.39 -9.73
N SER A 9 11.16 -12.89 -8.53
CA SER A 9 9.90 -13.59 -8.27
C SER A 9 8.67 -12.70 -8.42
N LEU A 10 8.76 -11.40 -8.11
CA LEU A 10 7.68 -10.43 -8.30
C LEU A 10 7.35 -10.21 -9.77
N ASP A 11 8.37 -10.10 -10.64
CA ASP A 11 8.15 -9.89 -12.07
C ASP A 11 7.49 -11.12 -12.70
N ARG A 12 7.97 -12.32 -12.33
CA ARG A 12 7.34 -13.57 -12.76
C ARG A 12 5.89 -13.68 -12.27
N ALA A 13 5.64 -13.29 -11.02
CA ALA A 13 4.29 -13.32 -10.46
C ALA A 13 3.34 -12.36 -11.20
N ALA A 14 3.80 -11.13 -11.46
CA ALA A 14 3.04 -10.14 -12.21
C ALA A 14 2.75 -10.60 -13.65
N GLU A 15 3.75 -11.15 -14.36
CA GLU A 15 3.57 -11.59 -15.75
C GLU A 15 2.56 -12.74 -15.86
N ARG A 16 2.57 -13.71 -14.93
CA ARG A 16 1.56 -14.77 -14.89
C ARG A 16 0.15 -14.21 -14.77
N THR A 17 -0.04 -13.19 -13.93
CA THR A 17 -1.34 -12.51 -13.80
C THR A 17 -1.72 -11.76 -15.08
N PHE A 18 -0.78 -11.09 -15.76
CA PHE A 18 -1.09 -10.43 -17.03
C PHE A 18 -1.43 -11.42 -18.14
N GLU A 19 -0.77 -12.58 -18.20
CA GLU A 19 -1.13 -13.68 -19.09
C GLU A 19 -2.57 -14.15 -18.84
N LEU A 20 -2.95 -14.33 -17.57
CA LEU A 20 -4.31 -14.66 -17.17
C LEU A 20 -5.32 -13.59 -17.65
N LEU A 21 -5.05 -12.31 -17.41
CA LEU A 21 -5.95 -11.23 -17.85
C LEU A 21 -6.07 -11.15 -19.37
N ARG A 22 -4.98 -11.37 -20.12
CA ARG A 22 -5.01 -11.40 -21.60
C ARG A 22 -5.86 -12.55 -22.12
N THR A 23 -5.78 -13.72 -21.49
CA THR A 23 -6.48 -14.94 -21.93
C THR A 23 -7.96 -14.98 -21.53
N THR A 24 -8.32 -14.31 -20.43
CA THR A 24 -9.71 -14.25 -19.91
C THR A 24 -10.50 -13.04 -20.39
N HIS A 25 -9.88 -12.14 -21.16
CA HIS A 25 -10.57 -11.01 -21.74
C HIS A 25 -11.64 -11.47 -22.74
N SER A 26 -12.89 -11.06 -22.49
CA SER A 26 -14.03 -11.45 -23.30
C SER A 26 -14.31 -10.44 -24.40
N ARG A 27 -14.54 -10.94 -25.62
CA ARG A 27 -15.00 -10.16 -26.78
C ARG A 27 -16.37 -10.65 -27.19
N THR A 28 -17.43 -9.94 -26.80
CA THR A 28 -18.81 -10.27 -27.20
C THR A 28 -19.37 -9.22 -28.14
N THR A 29 -20.10 -9.66 -29.16
CA THR A 29 -20.73 -8.75 -30.14
C THR A 29 -21.89 -7.96 -29.56
N SER A 30 -22.57 -8.48 -28.53
CA SER A 30 -23.80 -7.89 -27.98
C SER A 30 -23.61 -7.16 -26.64
N ARG A 31 -22.67 -7.57 -25.80
CA ARG A 31 -22.44 -6.99 -24.46
C ARG A 31 -21.13 -6.21 -24.33
N GLY A 32 -20.38 -6.09 -25.43
CA GLY A 32 -19.11 -5.38 -25.48
C GLY A 32 -17.92 -6.24 -25.07
N SER A 33 -16.84 -5.55 -24.71
CA SER A 33 -15.51 -6.14 -24.51
C SER A 33 -14.99 -5.81 -23.11
N GLY A 34 -14.51 -6.81 -22.37
CA GLY A 34 -13.98 -6.60 -21.03
C GLY A 34 -13.89 -7.88 -20.21
N TRP A 35 -13.94 -7.73 -18.88
CA TRP A 35 -13.88 -8.82 -17.92
C TRP A 35 -15.11 -8.85 -17.03
N TYR A 36 -15.45 -10.03 -16.52
CA TYR A 36 -16.42 -10.20 -15.44
C TYR A 36 -15.72 -10.54 -14.13
N HIS A 37 -16.45 -10.48 -13.01
CA HIS A 37 -15.85 -10.79 -11.71
C HIS A 37 -15.37 -12.23 -11.63
N ARG A 38 -16.10 -13.17 -12.26
CA ARG A 38 -15.60 -14.50 -12.61
C ARG A 38 -14.93 -14.37 -13.97
N LEU A 39 -13.62 -14.50 -14.01
CA LEU A 39 -12.81 -14.31 -15.21
C LEU A 39 -13.16 -15.30 -16.33
N ASP A 40 -13.77 -16.42 -15.97
CA ASP A 40 -14.22 -17.45 -16.90
C ASP A 40 -15.60 -17.19 -17.53
N ASP A 41 -16.33 -16.18 -17.03
CA ASP A 41 -17.64 -15.81 -17.57
C ASP A 41 -17.47 -14.82 -18.73
N PRO A 42 -18.05 -15.10 -19.91
CA PRO A 42 -17.91 -14.24 -21.08
C PRO A 42 -18.68 -12.91 -20.99
N ASN A 43 -19.44 -12.65 -19.93
CA ASN A 43 -20.33 -11.50 -19.81
C ASN A 43 -19.69 -10.33 -19.04
N PRO A 44 -19.04 -9.36 -19.72
CA PRO A 44 -18.27 -8.33 -19.04
C PRO A 44 -19.12 -7.46 -18.10
N GLY A 45 -18.47 -7.01 -17.02
CA GLY A 45 -19.03 -6.10 -16.03
C GLY A 45 -18.16 -4.84 -15.87
N PRO A 46 -18.76 -3.67 -15.53
CA PRO A 46 -18.01 -2.41 -15.40
C PRO A 46 -16.86 -2.47 -14.40
N SER A 47 -17.11 -2.95 -13.17
CA SER A 47 -16.08 -2.94 -12.10
C SER A 47 -14.87 -3.81 -12.45
N ALA A 48 -15.11 -5.05 -12.91
CA ALA A 48 -14.03 -5.97 -13.28
C ALA A 48 -13.22 -5.46 -14.48
N THR A 49 -13.89 -4.84 -15.45
CA THR A 49 -13.22 -4.24 -16.61
C THR A 49 -12.34 -3.06 -16.22
N ALA A 50 -12.86 -2.14 -15.39
CA ALA A 50 -12.09 -1.00 -14.90
C ALA A 50 -10.87 -1.45 -14.09
N VAL A 51 -11.04 -2.42 -13.19
CA VAL A 51 -9.96 -2.97 -12.37
C VAL A 51 -8.86 -3.63 -13.19
N ALA A 52 -9.23 -4.45 -14.19
CA ALA A 52 -8.25 -5.09 -15.05
C ALA A 52 -7.44 -4.06 -15.85
N LEU A 53 -8.08 -3.02 -16.40
CA LEU A 53 -7.40 -1.93 -17.10
C LEU A 53 -6.53 -1.10 -16.15
N GLU A 54 -6.99 -0.85 -14.93
CA GLU A 54 -6.23 -0.15 -13.89
C GLU A 54 -4.94 -0.91 -13.55
N LEU A 55 -4.98 -2.25 -13.47
CA LEU A 55 -3.79 -3.06 -13.21
C LEU A 55 -2.72 -2.93 -14.31
N PHE A 56 -3.12 -2.96 -15.58
CA PHE A 56 -2.22 -2.70 -16.69
C PHE A 56 -1.58 -1.31 -16.57
N HIS A 57 -2.39 -0.27 -16.34
CA HIS A 57 -1.90 1.10 -16.19
C HIS A 57 -0.94 1.25 -15.00
N ARG A 58 -1.36 0.76 -13.82
CA ARG A 58 -0.62 0.86 -12.56
C ARG A 58 0.75 0.18 -12.63
N CYS A 59 0.87 -0.92 -13.36
CA CYS A 59 2.14 -1.62 -13.55
C CYS A 59 2.93 -1.13 -14.77
N ALA A 60 2.48 -0.05 -15.42
CA ALA A 60 3.06 0.47 -16.66
C ALA A 60 3.17 -0.58 -17.78
N VAL A 61 2.24 -1.53 -17.83
CA VAL A 61 2.13 -2.55 -18.88
C VAL A 61 1.12 -2.08 -19.92
N PRO A 62 1.49 -1.96 -21.21
CA PRO A 62 0.54 -1.58 -22.26
C PRO A 62 -0.64 -2.56 -22.34
N SER A 63 -1.86 -2.03 -22.27
CA SER A 63 -3.07 -2.83 -22.47
C SER A 63 -3.54 -2.73 -23.91
N PRO A 64 -3.60 -3.84 -24.68
CA PRO A 64 -4.22 -3.83 -26.01
C PRO A 64 -5.74 -3.68 -25.94
N PHE A 65 -6.33 -3.71 -24.73
CA PHE A 65 -7.78 -3.71 -24.51
C PHE A 65 -8.32 -2.35 -24.05
N LEU A 66 -7.45 -1.34 -23.87
CA LEU A 66 -7.84 -0.05 -23.30
C LEU A 66 -8.97 0.62 -24.07
N HIS A 67 -8.85 0.72 -25.39
CA HIS A 67 -9.86 1.41 -26.20
C HIS A 67 -11.23 0.71 -26.18
N ASP A 68 -11.24 -0.61 -26.35
CA ASP A 68 -12.49 -1.39 -26.34
C ASP A 68 -13.14 -1.41 -24.94
N GLY A 69 -12.32 -1.47 -23.89
CA GLY A 69 -12.78 -1.37 -22.51
C GLY A 69 -13.34 0.01 -22.16
N LEU A 70 -12.72 1.10 -22.62
CA LEU A 70 -13.27 2.45 -22.46
C LEU A 70 -14.62 2.59 -23.17
N ARG A 71 -14.74 2.10 -24.41
CA ARG A 71 -16.01 2.09 -25.16
C ARG A 71 -17.09 1.30 -24.41
N PHE A 72 -16.75 0.13 -23.85
CA PHE A 72 -17.67 -0.64 -23.03
C PHE A 72 -18.12 0.13 -21.79
N LEU A 73 -17.19 0.73 -21.05
CA LEU A 73 -17.51 1.53 -19.86
C LEU A 73 -18.38 2.74 -20.21
N GLN A 74 -18.09 3.44 -21.31
CA GLN A 74 -18.86 4.59 -21.77
C GLN A 74 -20.29 4.18 -22.14
N GLY A 75 -20.45 3.08 -22.89
CA GLY A 75 -21.77 2.55 -23.24
C GLY A 75 -22.58 2.02 -22.05
N ARG A 76 -21.94 1.81 -20.89
CA ARG A 76 -22.57 1.35 -19.65
C ARG A 76 -22.81 2.47 -18.64
N GLN A 77 -22.38 3.69 -18.93
CA GLN A 77 -22.63 4.84 -18.07
C GLN A 77 -24.10 5.25 -18.19
N VAL A 78 -24.82 5.23 -17.06
CA VAL A 78 -26.26 5.55 -17.03
C VAL A 78 -26.49 7.00 -17.42
N SER A 79 -27.54 7.24 -18.19
CA SER A 79 -28.00 8.58 -18.55
C SER A 79 -29.43 8.80 -18.09
N ASP A 80 -29.61 9.73 -17.17
CA ASP A 80 -30.86 9.99 -16.46
C ASP A 80 -30.98 11.50 -16.14
N ALA A 81 -32.18 11.95 -15.79
CA ALA A 81 -32.42 13.32 -15.33
C ALA A 81 -32.17 13.51 -13.83
N ASP A 82 -32.19 12.43 -13.03
CA ASP A 82 -31.86 12.47 -11.61
C ASP A 82 -30.34 12.31 -11.41
N ASP A 83 -29.69 13.29 -10.78
CA ASP A 83 -28.25 13.25 -10.47
C ASP A 83 -27.85 12.04 -9.60
N ARG A 84 -28.81 11.42 -8.89
CA ARG A 84 -28.57 10.21 -8.10
C ARG A 84 -28.53 8.93 -8.92
N THR A 85 -28.85 8.99 -10.21
CA THR A 85 -28.75 7.87 -11.15
C THR A 85 -27.91 8.23 -12.38
N ASP A 86 -27.89 9.50 -12.81
CA ASP A 86 -27.09 9.94 -13.94
C ASP A 86 -25.58 9.78 -13.70
N GLY A 87 -24.85 9.27 -14.70
CA GLY A 87 -23.39 9.24 -14.66
C GLY A 87 -22.79 8.06 -13.91
N GLY A 88 -23.59 7.27 -13.18
CA GLY A 88 -23.13 6.09 -12.45
C GLY A 88 -23.11 4.80 -13.29
N TRP A 89 -22.61 3.71 -12.67
CA TRP A 89 -22.55 2.37 -13.26
C TRP A 89 -23.23 1.32 -12.38
N ALA A 90 -23.96 0.43 -13.04
CA ALA A 90 -24.57 -0.74 -12.43
C ALA A 90 -23.65 -1.97 -12.54
N VAL A 91 -23.62 -2.79 -11.48
CA VAL A 91 -23.14 -4.18 -11.60
C VAL A 91 -24.22 -5.04 -12.27
N ASN A 92 -23.84 -6.18 -12.85
CA ASN A 92 -24.76 -7.05 -13.59
C ASN A 92 -25.93 -7.59 -12.73
N THR A 93 -25.79 -7.54 -11.40
CA THR A 93 -26.77 -8.02 -10.41
C THR A 93 -27.58 -6.89 -9.75
N SER A 94 -27.36 -5.62 -10.13
CA SER A 94 -28.04 -4.45 -9.54
C SER A 94 -29.25 -3.97 -10.37
N PHE A 95 -29.78 -4.82 -11.25
CA PHE A 95 -30.96 -4.52 -12.07
C PHE A 95 -30.85 -3.22 -12.89
N GLY A 96 -29.64 -2.84 -13.31
CA GLY A 96 -29.39 -1.61 -14.05
C GLY A 96 -29.30 -0.34 -13.19
N HIS A 97 -29.54 -0.45 -11.88
CA HIS A 97 -29.37 0.67 -10.96
C HIS A 97 -27.88 0.91 -10.67
N PRO A 98 -27.39 2.15 -10.83
CA PRO A 98 -26.03 2.50 -10.45
C PRO A 98 -25.75 2.24 -8.99
N VAL A 99 -24.55 1.73 -8.72
CA VAL A 99 -24.09 1.46 -7.35
C VAL A 99 -22.69 2.00 -7.13
N LEU A 100 -22.35 2.29 -5.88
CA LEU A 100 -21.08 2.88 -5.48
C LEU A 100 -19.91 1.93 -5.77
N GLU A 101 -20.11 0.62 -5.60
CA GLU A 101 -19.13 -0.43 -5.84
C GLU A 101 -18.60 -0.39 -7.28
N ALA A 102 -19.47 -0.15 -8.25
CA ALA A 102 -19.08 -0.01 -9.65
C ALA A 102 -18.64 1.42 -9.99
N THR A 103 -19.44 2.42 -9.57
CA THR A 103 -19.20 3.81 -9.95
C THR A 103 -17.87 4.32 -9.43
N SER A 104 -17.54 4.06 -8.17
CA SER A 104 -16.28 4.51 -7.57
C SER A 104 -15.07 3.82 -8.19
N VAL A 105 -15.15 2.52 -8.46
CA VAL A 105 -14.05 1.76 -9.07
C VAL A 105 -13.78 2.22 -10.50
N VAL A 106 -14.83 2.42 -11.31
CA VAL A 106 -14.70 2.96 -12.66
C VAL A 106 -14.13 4.38 -12.61
N THR A 107 -14.68 5.25 -11.78
CA THR A 107 -14.25 6.65 -11.64
C THR A 107 -12.79 6.75 -11.19
N ARG A 108 -12.39 5.94 -10.21
CA ARG A 108 -11.00 5.85 -9.75
C ARG A 108 -10.07 5.48 -10.91
N PHE A 109 -10.38 4.43 -11.66
CA PHE A 109 -9.59 4.04 -12.83
C PHE A 109 -9.47 5.19 -13.84
N LEU A 110 -10.57 5.85 -14.19
CA LEU A 110 -10.57 6.93 -15.17
C LEU A 110 -9.67 8.10 -14.72
N GLY A 111 -9.72 8.45 -13.43
CA GLY A 111 -8.91 9.51 -12.84
C GLY A 111 -7.43 9.13 -12.71
N THR A 112 -7.11 7.96 -12.18
CA THR A 112 -5.72 7.52 -12.00
C THR A 112 -5.01 7.31 -13.33
N ALA A 113 -5.70 6.72 -14.31
CA ALA A 113 -5.15 6.49 -15.65
C ALA A 113 -5.13 7.73 -16.55
N LYS A 114 -5.79 8.83 -16.12
CA LYS A 114 -5.89 10.10 -16.86
C LYS A 114 -6.34 9.93 -18.31
N VAL A 115 -7.37 9.10 -18.50
CA VAL A 115 -7.86 8.70 -19.82
C VAL A 115 -8.99 9.61 -20.33
N GLU A 116 -9.34 10.66 -19.61
CA GLU A 116 -10.52 11.52 -19.87
C GLU A 116 -10.60 12.11 -21.30
N PHE A 117 -9.45 12.33 -21.94
CA PHE A 117 -9.37 12.87 -23.30
C PHE A 117 -9.24 11.81 -24.41
N LEU A 118 -9.20 10.53 -24.05
CA LEU A 118 -9.14 9.46 -25.04
C LEU A 118 -10.51 9.26 -25.71
N PRO A 119 -10.54 8.83 -26.98
CA PRO A 119 -11.78 8.48 -27.64
C PRO A 119 -12.53 7.39 -26.89
N ALA A 120 -13.85 7.53 -26.82
CA ALA A 120 -14.77 6.64 -26.11
C ALA A 120 -14.56 6.58 -24.58
N SER A 121 -13.89 7.58 -23.98
CA SER A 121 -13.83 7.69 -22.53
C SER A 121 -15.20 8.08 -21.94
N PRO A 122 -15.61 7.49 -20.81
CA PRO A 122 -16.78 7.94 -20.09
C PRO A 122 -16.65 9.35 -19.53
N ASP A 123 -17.78 10.00 -19.22
CA ASP A 123 -17.77 11.34 -18.62
C ASP A 123 -17.48 11.26 -17.12
N ILE A 124 -16.25 11.60 -16.74
CA ILE A 124 -15.82 11.62 -15.34
C ILE A 124 -16.60 12.64 -14.51
N ARG A 125 -17.02 13.78 -15.09
CA ARG A 125 -17.74 14.82 -14.32
C ARG A 125 -19.10 14.33 -13.87
N ARG A 126 -19.82 13.62 -14.74
CA ARG A 126 -21.11 12.99 -14.40
C ARG A 126 -20.93 11.92 -13.32
N ALA A 127 -19.85 11.15 -13.40
CA ALA A 127 -19.52 10.16 -12.37
C ALA A 127 -19.21 10.79 -11.00
N VAL A 128 -18.44 11.89 -10.97
CA VAL A 128 -18.16 12.64 -9.74
C VAL A 128 -19.45 13.24 -9.16
N ALA A 129 -20.29 13.84 -10.00
CA ALA A 129 -21.59 14.37 -9.58
C ALA A 129 -22.47 13.27 -8.96
N TRP A 130 -22.53 12.08 -9.57
CA TRP A 130 -23.24 10.93 -9.03
C TRP A 130 -22.74 10.54 -7.63
N ILE A 131 -21.43 10.42 -7.45
CA ILE A 131 -20.83 10.07 -6.15
C ILE A 131 -21.19 11.12 -5.11
N VAL A 132 -21.05 12.41 -5.43
CA VAL A 132 -21.38 13.51 -4.50
C VAL A 132 -22.86 13.53 -4.14
N ALA A 133 -23.75 13.34 -5.11
CA ALA A 133 -25.21 13.33 -4.91
C ALA A 133 -25.70 12.15 -4.06
N ASN A 134 -24.92 11.06 -4.02
CA ASN A 134 -25.22 9.85 -3.25
C ASN A 134 -24.59 9.81 -1.84
N GLN A 135 -23.85 10.86 -1.42
CA GLN A 135 -23.32 10.92 -0.05
C GLN A 135 -24.45 11.12 0.96
N ASP A 136 -24.44 10.34 2.03
CA ASP A 136 -25.39 10.49 3.12
C ASP A 136 -25.06 11.71 4.02
N SER A 137 -26.07 12.18 4.75
CA SER A 137 -25.95 13.27 5.73
C SER A 137 -24.87 13.05 6.81
N SER A 138 -24.55 11.79 7.14
CA SER A 138 -23.47 11.44 8.06
C SER A 138 -22.06 11.69 7.49
N GLY A 139 -21.95 11.80 6.16
CA GLY A 139 -20.70 11.95 5.42
C GLY A 139 -20.17 10.65 4.81
N GLY A 140 -20.75 9.49 5.11
CA GLY A 140 -20.38 8.22 4.48
C GLY A 140 -21.23 7.88 3.24
N TRP A 141 -20.94 6.73 2.63
CA TRP A 141 -21.73 6.17 1.54
C TRP A 141 -22.14 4.72 1.77
N GLY A 142 -23.38 4.40 1.42
CA GLY A 142 -23.85 3.05 1.12
C GLY A 142 -23.80 2.77 -0.39
N SER A 143 -24.41 1.68 -0.87
CA SER A 143 -24.37 1.32 -2.30
C SER A 143 -25.03 2.39 -3.19
N PHE A 144 -26.01 3.13 -2.68
CA PHE A 144 -26.59 4.34 -3.27
C PHE A 144 -27.30 5.12 -2.15
N HIS A 145 -27.83 6.31 -2.46
CA HIS A 145 -28.47 7.18 -1.49
C HIS A 145 -29.59 6.45 -0.70
N GLY A 146 -29.56 6.58 0.63
CA GLY A 146 -30.50 5.93 1.53
C GLY A 146 -30.09 4.52 1.98
N GLN A 147 -29.02 3.95 1.42
CA GLN A 147 -28.40 2.75 2.00
C GLN A 147 -27.48 3.11 3.18
N PRO A 148 -27.39 2.24 4.21
CA PRO A 148 -26.50 2.48 5.34
C PRO A 148 -25.04 2.66 4.91
N PRO A 149 -24.36 3.71 5.39
CA PRO A 149 -22.95 3.90 5.10
C PRO A 149 -22.04 2.80 5.66
N ARG A 150 -21.01 2.43 4.89
CA ARG A 150 -20.07 1.35 5.22
C ARG A 150 -18.63 1.79 5.03
N THR A 151 -17.71 1.17 5.78
CA THR A 151 -16.29 1.52 5.74
C THR A 151 -15.70 1.34 4.34
N TRP A 152 -15.92 0.16 3.73
CA TRP A 152 -15.41 -0.15 2.41
C TRP A 152 -15.96 0.78 1.32
N LEU A 153 -17.28 0.96 1.30
CA LEU A 153 -17.97 1.80 0.33
C LEU A 153 -17.53 3.27 0.42
N THR A 154 -17.47 3.82 1.63
CA THR A 154 -16.97 5.18 1.87
C THR A 154 -15.52 5.32 1.42
N GLY A 155 -14.70 4.30 1.65
CA GLY A 155 -13.31 4.31 1.18
C GLY A 155 -13.18 4.25 -0.34
N LEU A 156 -14.01 3.48 -1.04
CA LEU A 156 -14.05 3.48 -2.51
C LEU A 156 -14.41 4.86 -3.07
N ALA A 157 -15.42 5.53 -2.50
CA ALA A 157 -15.80 6.88 -2.89
C ALA A 157 -14.64 7.87 -2.68
N LEU A 158 -13.94 7.79 -1.54
CA LEU A 158 -12.77 8.61 -1.27
C LEU A 158 -11.64 8.39 -2.28
N GLN A 159 -11.35 7.15 -2.67
CA GLN A 159 -10.35 6.85 -3.69
C GLN A 159 -10.74 7.44 -5.06
N ALA A 160 -12.01 7.32 -5.43
CA ALA A 160 -12.54 7.86 -6.68
C ALA A 160 -12.44 9.39 -6.74
N LEU A 161 -12.94 10.07 -5.70
CA LEU A 161 -12.90 11.53 -5.60
C LEU A 161 -11.46 12.04 -5.51
N SER A 162 -10.59 11.40 -4.72
CA SER A 162 -9.18 11.80 -4.63
C SER A 162 -8.44 11.68 -5.96
N ALA A 163 -8.83 10.74 -6.82
CA ALA A 163 -8.23 10.55 -8.15
C ALA A 163 -8.73 11.54 -9.20
N THR A 164 -9.90 12.15 -9.01
CA THR A 164 -10.61 12.92 -10.05
C THR A 164 -10.91 14.36 -9.65
N SER A 165 -11.36 14.59 -8.42
CA SER A 165 -11.68 15.90 -7.85
C SER A 165 -11.21 15.98 -6.38
N PRO A 166 -9.89 16.12 -6.13
CA PRO A 166 -9.30 16.02 -4.79
C PRO A 166 -9.67 17.16 -3.83
N TYR A 167 -10.40 18.17 -4.31
CA TYR A 167 -10.87 19.32 -3.53
C TYR A 167 -12.38 19.28 -3.27
N GLU A 168 -13.08 18.18 -3.60
CA GLU A 168 -14.51 18.07 -3.28
C GLU A 168 -14.75 18.15 -1.77
N PRO A 169 -15.69 19.01 -1.30
CA PRO A 169 -16.06 19.07 0.11
C PRO A 169 -16.59 17.74 0.66
N ALA A 170 -17.08 16.85 -0.21
CA ALA A 170 -17.51 15.50 0.17
C ALA A 170 -16.37 14.67 0.78
N ILE A 171 -15.12 14.90 0.35
CA ILE A 171 -13.93 14.20 0.88
C ILE A 171 -13.74 14.48 2.36
N GLU A 172 -13.90 15.73 2.79
CA GLU A 172 -13.67 16.13 4.18
C GLU A 172 -14.72 15.53 5.11
N ARG A 173 -16.00 15.57 4.70
CA ARG A 173 -17.10 14.94 5.45
C ARG A 173 -16.88 13.43 5.62
N ALA A 174 -16.36 12.78 4.58
CA ALA A 174 -16.10 11.35 4.58
C ALA A 174 -14.87 10.95 5.38
N ALA A 175 -13.82 11.75 5.33
CA ALA A 175 -12.63 11.55 6.14
C ALA A 175 -12.96 11.69 7.64
N ASP A 176 -13.73 12.70 8.01
CA ASP A 176 -14.27 12.87 9.36
C ASP A 176 -15.23 11.73 9.75
N TRP A 177 -16.03 11.22 8.81
CA TRP A 177 -16.87 10.04 9.04
C TRP A 177 -16.00 8.80 9.33
N LEU A 178 -14.94 8.55 8.56
CA LEU A 178 -14.01 7.44 8.82
C LEU A 178 -13.37 7.53 10.20
N LEU A 179 -12.96 8.71 10.65
CA LEU A 179 -12.39 8.88 12.00
C LEU A 179 -13.40 8.51 13.10
N ARG A 180 -14.69 8.82 12.89
CA ARG A 180 -15.78 8.41 13.79
C ARG A 180 -16.15 6.93 13.66
N GLN A 181 -15.89 6.33 12.49
CA GLN A 181 -16.27 4.95 12.16
C GLN A 181 -15.37 3.89 12.82
N ARG A 182 -14.27 4.28 13.48
CA ARG A 182 -13.45 3.35 14.29
C ARG A 182 -14.32 2.52 15.23
N SER A 183 -13.91 1.26 15.45
CA SER A 183 -14.70 0.31 16.23
C SER A 183 -14.96 0.84 17.63
N ARG A 184 -16.18 0.65 18.15
CA ARG A 184 -16.52 1.05 19.52
C ARG A 184 -15.78 0.24 20.58
N ASN A 185 -15.49 -1.03 20.29
CA ASN A 185 -14.85 -1.94 21.24
C ASN A 185 -13.34 -1.71 21.29
N GLU A 186 -12.76 -1.32 20.16
CA GLU A 186 -11.34 -1.06 20.00
C GLU A 186 -11.13 0.18 19.11
N PRO A 187 -11.21 1.40 19.68
CA PRO A 187 -11.27 2.66 18.92
C PRO A 187 -9.92 3.11 18.33
N VAL A 188 -9.00 2.17 18.12
CA VAL A 188 -7.71 2.36 17.44
C VAL A 188 -7.73 1.82 16.00
N ALA A 189 -8.75 1.02 15.64
CA ALA A 189 -8.82 0.32 14.36
C ALA A 189 -10.23 0.33 13.75
N TRP A 190 -10.37 -0.20 12.52
CA TRP A 190 -11.62 -0.16 11.74
C TRP A 190 -12.15 -1.56 11.42
N GLY A 191 -13.47 -1.70 11.49
CA GLY A 191 -14.22 -2.84 10.96
C GLY A 191 -15.18 -2.41 9.83
N GLU A 192 -16.00 -3.35 9.36
CA GLU A 192 -17.07 -3.12 8.37
C GLU A 192 -18.00 -1.97 8.78
N THR A 193 -18.44 -2.02 10.05
CA THR A 193 -19.25 -1.00 10.69
C THR A 193 -18.63 -0.56 12.01
N GLN A 194 -19.10 0.55 12.58
CA GLN A 194 -18.67 1.01 13.90
C GLN A 194 -18.92 -0.02 15.04
N THR A 195 -19.89 -0.91 14.85
CA THR A 195 -20.27 -1.95 15.81
C THR A 195 -19.58 -3.29 15.55
N SER A 196 -18.87 -3.42 14.43
CA SER A 196 -18.09 -4.61 14.11
C SER A 196 -16.75 -4.58 14.87
N GLU A 197 -16.21 -5.76 15.16
CA GLU A 197 -14.81 -5.86 15.56
C GLU A 197 -13.89 -5.32 14.45
N PRO A 198 -12.72 -4.74 14.80
CA PRO A 198 -11.77 -4.34 13.79
C PRO A 198 -11.22 -5.54 13.01
N THR A 199 -10.80 -5.26 11.78
CA THR A 199 -10.28 -6.29 10.87
C THR A 199 -9.06 -5.76 10.15
N VAL A 200 -8.19 -6.67 9.70
CA VAL A 200 -6.97 -6.31 8.98
C VAL A 200 -7.32 -5.58 7.69
N VAL A 201 -8.28 -6.06 6.90
CA VAL A 201 -8.64 -5.46 5.62
C VAL A 201 -9.21 -4.06 5.76
N HIS A 202 -10.14 -3.83 6.68
CA HIS A 202 -10.77 -2.51 6.86
C HIS A 202 -9.77 -1.50 7.43
N THR A 203 -8.98 -1.91 8.42
CA THR A 203 -7.94 -1.05 9.01
C THR A 203 -6.89 -0.68 7.97
N ALA A 204 -6.35 -1.64 7.24
CA ALA A 204 -5.38 -1.38 6.19
C ALA A 204 -5.95 -0.48 5.08
N PHE A 205 -7.20 -0.71 4.66
CA PHE A 205 -7.85 0.11 3.63
C PHE A 205 -8.06 1.56 4.10
N CYS A 206 -8.53 1.77 5.33
CA CYS A 206 -8.64 3.10 5.93
C CYS A 206 -7.28 3.81 6.01
N LEU A 207 -6.23 3.12 6.46
CA LEU A 207 -4.88 3.69 6.57
C LEU A 207 -4.33 4.13 5.22
N LEU A 208 -4.52 3.33 4.16
CA LEU A 208 -4.12 3.69 2.79
C LEU A 208 -4.76 5.01 2.34
N ILE A 209 -6.05 5.19 2.64
CA ILE A 209 -6.82 6.38 2.24
C ILE A 209 -6.44 7.58 3.11
N LEU A 210 -6.50 7.44 4.43
CA LEU A 210 -6.18 8.54 5.36
C LEU A 210 -4.75 9.04 5.15
N ARG A 211 -3.80 8.14 4.90
CA ARG A 211 -2.42 8.52 4.60
C ARG A 211 -2.31 9.35 3.32
N GLN A 212 -3.06 9.01 2.27
CA GLN A 212 -3.12 9.81 1.05
C GLN A 212 -3.69 11.21 1.32
N LEU A 213 -4.69 11.33 2.19
CA LEU A 213 -5.33 12.60 2.54
C LEU A 213 -4.46 13.51 3.43
N THR A 214 -3.62 12.95 4.31
CA THR A 214 -2.74 13.76 5.18
C THR A 214 -1.77 14.67 4.43
N GLY A 215 -1.34 14.30 3.22
CA GLY A 215 -0.50 15.18 2.39
C GLY A 215 -1.20 16.48 1.98
N LEU A 216 -2.53 16.49 2.03
CA LEU A 216 -3.38 17.60 1.64
C LEU A 216 -3.93 18.38 2.84
N ARG A 217 -3.73 17.91 4.09
CA ARG A 217 -4.46 18.40 5.28
C ARG A 217 -3.59 18.37 6.56
N THR A 218 -3.70 19.41 7.40
CA THR A 218 -2.85 19.65 8.59
C THR A 218 -3.50 19.32 9.93
N ASP A 219 -4.65 18.64 9.97
CA ASP A 219 -5.37 18.34 11.22
C ASP A 219 -4.70 17.18 11.99
N SER A 220 -4.34 17.44 13.26
CA SER A 220 -3.61 16.50 14.12
C SER A 220 -4.39 15.24 14.47
N ARG A 221 -5.73 15.29 14.46
CA ARG A 221 -6.60 14.13 14.76
C ARG A 221 -6.37 12.97 13.79
N TYR A 222 -6.00 13.29 12.55
CA TYR A 222 -5.65 12.29 11.54
C TYR A 222 -4.34 11.60 11.88
N GLY A 223 -3.35 12.34 12.37
CA GLY A 223 -2.04 11.79 12.73
C GLY A 223 -2.12 10.72 13.83
N GLU A 224 -2.88 11.00 14.89
CA GLU A 224 -3.09 10.07 16.00
C GLU A 224 -3.83 8.82 15.55
N ALA A 225 -4.99 8.96 14.88
CA ALA A 225 -5.77 7.82 14.42
C ALA A 225 -5.00 6.94 13.40
N ILE A 226 -4.18 7.56 12.54
CA ILE A 226 -3.32 6.82 11.61
C ILE A 226 -2.23 6.06 12.36
N ALA A 227 -1.57 6.68 13.34
CA ALA A 227 -0.54 6.02 14.14
C ALA A 227 -1.11 4.82 14.91
N ASP A 228 -2.23 5.02 15.61
CA ASP A 228 -2.93 3.97 16.36
C ASP A 228 -3.30 2.77 15.46
N GLY A 229 -3.89 3.04 14.28
CA GLY A 229 -4.24 1.98 13.35
C GLY A 229 -3.04 1.24 12.78
N TYR A 230 -1.91 1.92 12.60
CA TYR A 230 -0.67 1.29 12.13
C TYR A 230 -0.04 0.37 13.17
N GLU A 231 -0.05 0.76 14.45
CA GLU A 231 0.40 -0.09 15.55
C GLU A 231 -0.50 -1.33 15.66
N TRP A 232 -1.83 -1.14 15.64
CA TRP A 232 -2.79 -2.24 15.64
C TRP A 232 -2.58 -3.19 14.44
N LEU A 233 -2.43 -2.64 13.22
CA LEU A 233 -2.22 -3.46 12.03
C LEU A 233 -0.90 -4.25 12.10
N THR A 234 0.13 -3.69 12.73
CA THR A 234 1.43 -4.36 12.89
C THR A 234 1.35 -5.51 13.91
N GLU A 235 0.55 -5.34 14.97
CA GLU A 235 0.35 -6.34 16.01
C GLU A 235 -0.56 -7.50 15.58
N TYR A 236 -1.65 -7.20 14.88
CA TYR A 236 -2.73 -8.16 14.59
C TYR A 236 -2.63 -8.84 13.22
N LEU A 237 -1.72 -8.40 12.34
CA LEU A 237 -1.51 -9.07 11.06
C LEU A 237 -0.84 -10.44 11.26
N ASP A 238 -1.51 -11.52 10.83
CA ASP A 238 -0.83 -12.79 10.56
C ASP A 238 -0.23 -12.77 9.15
N PRO A 239 1.10 -12.69 9.00
CA PRO A 239 1.72 -12.63 7.68
C PRO A 239 1.81 -14.00 7.00
N ASN A 240 1.49 -15.11 7.67
CA ASN A 240 1.78 -16.47 7.18
C ASN A 240 0.64 -17.09 6.37
N THR A 241 -0.47 -16.37 6.22
CA THR A 241 -1.65 -16.83 5.49
C THR A 241 -2.24 -15.71 4.65
N ILE A 242 -2.72 -16.03 3.46
CA ILE A 242 -3.55 -15.12 2.66
C ILE A 242 -5.01 -15.08 3.14
N PHE A 243 -5.42 -16.06 3.95
CA PHE A 243 -6.77 -16.17 4.48
C PHE A 243 -6.88 -15.45 5.82
N ASP A 244 -7.68 -14.39 5.86
CA ASP A 244 -8.05 -13.66 7.07
C ASP A 244 -9.46 -14.07 7.51
N ASP A 245 -9.54 -14.99 8.48
CA ASP A 245 -10.82 -15.56 8.96
C ASP A 245 -11.73 -14.52 9.62
N ALA A 246 -11.17 -13.45 10.17
CA ALA A 246 -11.92 -12.44 10.91
C ALA A 246 -12.83 -11.59 10.02
N SER A 247 -12.55 -11.49 8.70
CA SER A 247 -13.31 -10.63 7.79
C SER A 247 -13.26 -11.06 6.33
N ARG A 248 -13.58 -12.33 6.07
CA ARG A 248 -13.57 -12.88 4.70
C ARG A 248 -14.59 -12.24 3.77
N VAL A 249 -15.78 -11.91 4.29
CA VAL A 249 -16.91 -11.43 3.49
C VAL A 249 -17.74 -10.40 4.24
N GLU A 250 -17.97 -9.23 3.63
CA GLU A 250 -19.07 -8.35 3.99
C GLU A 250 -20.34 -8.85 3.28
N SER A 251 -21.40 -9.15 4.04
CA SER A 251 -22.67 -9.61 3.49
C SER A 251 -23.81 -8.72 3.98
N TYR A 252 -24.51 -8.07 3.07
CA TYR A 252 -25.58 -7.15 3.43
C TYR A 252 -26.69 -7.07 2.39
N ASN A 253 -27.89 -6.77 2.84
CA ASN A 253 -29.03 -6.55 1.94
C ASN A 253 -29.03 -5.11 1.47
N ILE A 254 -29.18 -4.93 0.17
CA ILE A 254 -29.37 -3.64 -0.48
C ILE A 254 -30.84 -3.57 -0.85
N THR A 255 -31.57 -2.66 -0.21
CA THR A 255 -33.02 -2.53 -0.38
C THR A 255 -33.36 -1.13 -0.82
N GLY A 256 -33.96 -1.01 -2.00
CA GLY A 256 -34.30 0.29 -2.57
C GLY A 256 -35.47 0.21 -3.53
N THR A 257 -35.63 1.27 -4.31
CA THR A 257 -36.64 1.35 -5.36
C THR A 257 -35.91 1.58 -6.68
N VAL A 258 -36.15 0.71 -7.66
CA VAL A 258 -35.62 0.82 -9.02
C VAL A 258 -36.82 0.84 -9.96
N ASP A 259 -36.93 1.85 -10.82
CA ASP A 259 -38.09 2.07 -11.70
C ASP A 259 -39.43 2.00 -10.97
N HIS A 260 -39.52 2.67 -9.82
CA HIS A 260 -40.68 2.67 -8.92
C HIS A 260 -41.10 1.29 -8.38
N ARG A 261 -40.23 0.28 -8.48
CA ARG A 261 -40.46 -1.05 -7.92
C ARG A 261 -39.52 -1.32 -6.74
N PRO A 262 -40.03 -1.86 -5.61
CA PRO A 262 -39.18 -2.27 -4.52
C PRO A 262 -38.31 -3.43 -4.97
N VAL A 263 -37.02 -3.33 -4.71
CA VAL A 263 -36.04 -4.36 -5.00
C VAL A 263 -35.17 -4.59 -3.79
N THR A 264 -34.85 -5.86 -3.56
CA THR A 264 -33.84 -6.26 -2.59
C THR A 264 -32.94 -7.27 -3.26
N TRP A 265 -31.63 -7.04 -3.15
CA TRP A 265 -30.63 -8.03 -3.49
C TRP A 265 -29.58 -8.13 -2.41
N HIS A 266 -28.89 -9.26 -2.40
CA HIS A 266 -27.83 -9.54 -1.45
C HIS A 266 -26.49 -9.11 -2.05
N GLY A 267 -25.82 -8.16 -1.40
CA GLY A 267 -24.46 -7.76 -1.70
C GLY A 267 -23.47 -8.61 -0.92
N GLN A 268 -22.46 -9.13 -1.61
CA GLN A 268 -21.33 -9.83 -0.99
C GLN A 268 -20.03 -9.23 -1.52
N ILE A 269 -19.19 -8.74 -0.60
CA ILE A 269 -17.85 -8.26 -0.92
C ILE A 269 -16.85 -9.17 -0.22
N TRP A 270 -15.98 -9.78 -1.01
CA TRP A 270 -14.95 -10.68 -0.52
C TRP A 270 -13.64 -9.93 -0.39
N HIS A 271 -12.95 -10.10 0.74
CA HIS A 271 -11.78 -9.33 1.09
C HIS A 271 -10.55 -10.20 1.29
N HIS A 272 -9.42 -9.81 0.67
CA HIS A 272 -8.10 -10.37 0.99
C HIS A 272 -7.33 -9.38 1.86
N GLY A 273 -7.24 -9.62 3.17
CA GLY A 273 -6.61 -8.68 4.10
C GLY A 273 -5.11 -8.48 3.85
N LEU A 274 -4.38 -9.57 3.63
CA LEU A 274 -2.91 -9.59 3.50
C LEU A 274 -2.35 -8.58 2.46
N PRO A 275 -2.84 -8.51 1.19
CA PRO A 275 -2.33 -7.54 0.22
C PRO A 275 -2.60 -6.07 0.58
N TYR A 276 -3.75 -5.75 1.18
CA TYR A 276 -4.01 -4.39 1.66
C TYR A 276 -3.11 -4.05 2.84
N ALA A 277 -2.95 -4.99 3.79
CA ALA A 277 -2.08 -4.84 4.95
C ALA A 277 -0.63 -4.61 4.54
N PHE A 278 -0.11 -5.42 3.62
CA PHE A 278 1.21 -5.20 3.02
C PHE A 278 1.34 -3.77 2.48
N SER A 279 0.41 -3.36 1.61
CA SER A 279 0.45 -2.06 0.94
C SER A 279 0.38 -0.90 1.95
N ALA A 280 -0.40 -1.06 3.03
CA ALA A 280 -0.50 -0.08 4.10
C ALA A 280 0.81 -0.02 4.90
N LEU A 281 1.32 -1.14 5.38
CA LEU A 281 2.52 -1.24 6.21
C LEU A 281 3.79 -0.79 5.48
N MET A 282 3.86 -0.98 4.16
CA MET A 282 4.94 -0.40 3.35
C MET A 282 4.95 1.14 3.38
N ARG A 283 3.85 1.77 3.77
CA ARG A 283 3.69 3.23 3.94
C ARG A 283 3.68 3.67 5.41
N HIS A 284 4.04 2.77 6.32
CA HIS A 284 4.08 3.03 7.75
C HIS A 284 4.97 4.26 8.07
N PRO A 285 4.52 5.22 8.91
CA PRO A 285 5.22 6.49 9.15
C PRO A 285 6.64 6.33 9.71
N ARG A 286 6.90 5.24 10.45
CA ARG A 286 8.21 4.92 11.03
C ARG A 286 9.08 4.03 10.13
N GLY A 287 8.63 3.73 8.91
CA GLY A 287 9.24 2.74 8.04
C GLY A 287 8.52 1.40 8.10
N ALA A 288 8.69 0.58 7.05
CA ALA A 288 7.99 -0.68 6.87
C ALA A 288 8.45 -1.74 7.89
N PRO A 289 7.56 -2.29 8.73
CA PRO A 289 7.94 -3.29 9.72
C PRO A 289 8.26 -4.65 9.06
N PRO A 290 9.03 -5.53 9.72
CA PRO A 290 9.37 -6.85 9.19
C PRO A 290 8.17 -7.72 8.78
N VAL A 291 7.04 -7.58 9.49
CA VAL A 291 5.79 -8.31 9.20
C VAL A 291 5.25 -8.00 7.79
N ALA A 292 5.49 -6.79 7.26
CA ALA A 292 5.13 -6.45 5.88
C ALA A 292 5.88 -7.32 4.86
N PHE A 293 7.17 -7.57 5.07
CA PHE A 293 7.97 -8.39 4.15
C PHE A 293 7.66 -9.88 4.27
N ALA A 294 7.29 -10.35 5.46
CA ALA A 294 6.73 -11.68 5.64
C ALA A 294 5.43 -11.82 4.84
N ALA A 295 4.53 -10.83 4.92
CA ALA A 295 3.31 -10.79 4.11
C ALA A 295 3.59 -10.82 2.60
N LEU A 296 4.57 -10.04 2.10
CA LEU A 296 4.96 -10.09 0.68
C LEU A 296 5.47 -11.46 0.26
N THR A 297 6.24 -12.12 1.12
CA THR A 297 6.77 -13.46 0.86
C THR A 297 5.63 -14.46 0.69
N THR A 298 4.64 -14.41 1.59
CA THR A 298 3.42 -15.23 1.52
C THR A 298 2.59 -14.91 0.27
N ILE A 299 2.39 -13.62 -0.06
CA ILE A 299 1.70 -13.20 -1.29
C ILE A 299 2.33 -13.87 -2.52
N VAL A 300 3.66 -13.85 -2.67
CA VAL A 300 4.29 -14.46 -3.84
C VAL A 300 4.27 -15.99 -3.79
N ALA A 301 4.42 -16.58 -2.61
CA ALA A 301 4.46 -18.03 -2.43
C ALA A 301 3.12 -18.72 -2.72
N GLU A 302 2.01 -18.07 -2.37
CA GLU A 302 0.65 -18.62 -2.51
C GLU A 302 0.04 -18.40 -3.90
N GLN A 303 0.74 -17.74 -4.84
CA GLN A 303 0.24 -17.56 -6.20
C GLN A 303 0.21 -18.89 -6.95
N LEU A 304 -0.94 -19.22 -7.53
CA LEU A 304 -1.14 -20.42 -8.33
C LEU A 304 -0.42 -20.35 -9.68
N PRO A 305 -0.11 -21.50 -10.32
CA PRO A 305 0.67 -21.54 -11.55
C PRO A 305 0.07 -20.75 -12.74
N ASP A 306 -1.24 -20.59 -12.76
CA ASP A 306 -2.01 -19.87 -13.78
C ASP A 306 -2.21 -18.38 -13.45
N GLY A 307 -1.57 -17.87 -12.40
CA GLY A 307 -1.45 -16.42 -12.14
C GLY A 307 -2.54 -15.79 -11.28
N HIS A 308 -3.47 -16.57 -10.74
CA HIS A 308 -4.40 -16.12 -9.69
C HIS A 308 -3.98 -16.60 -8.30
N TRP A 309 -4.66 -16.12 -7.26
CA TRP A 309 -4.52 -16.61 -5.89
C TRP A 309 -5.74 -17.45 -5.50
N PRO A 310 -5.59 -18.37 -4.54
CA PRO A 310 -6.70 -19.16 -4.02
C PRO A 310 -7.89 -18.29 -3.62
N ASN A 311 -9.08 -18.66 -4.06
CA ASN A 311 -10.29 -17.93 -3.71
C ASN A 311 -10.62 -18.11 -2.24
N ILE A 312 -11.06 -17.03 -1.61
CA ILE A 312 -11.42 -17.04 -0.18
C ILE A 312 -12.70 -17.85 0.11
N ASP A 313 -13.55 -18.03 -0.90
CA ASP A 313 -14.75 -18.86 -0.85
C ASP A 313 -14.45 -20.36 -1.08
N GLY A 314 -13.18 -20.71 -1.34
CA GLY A 314 -12.72 -22.06 -1.62
C GLY A 314 -13.11 -22.58 -3.01
N SER A 315 -13.69 -21.74 -3.87
CA SER A 315 -14.02 -22.12 -5.24
C SER A 315 -12.77 -22.32 -6.08
N ALA A 316 -12.87 -23.15 -7.12
CA ALA A 316 -11.82 -23.28 -8.13
C ALA A 316 -11.96 -22.25 -9.27
N THR A 317 -12.95 -21.34 -9.19
CA THR A 317 -13.23 -20.38 -10.26
C THR A 317 -12.28 -19.20 -10.19
N ARG A 318 -11.76 -18.73 -11.32
CA ARG A 318 -10.85 -17.59 -11.33
C ARG A 318 -11.65 -16.30 -11.17
N SER A 319 -11.26 -15.44 -10.23
CA SER A 319 -11.94 -14.19 -9.98
C SER A 319 -10.98 -13.00 -9.98
N ILE A 320 -11.45 -11.87 -10.51
CA ILE A 320 -10.68 -10.62 -10.55
C ILE A 320 -10.41 -10.10 -9.13
N TRP A 321 -11.28 -10.41 -8.16
CA TRP A 321 -11.16 -9.94 -6.77
C TRP A 321 -10.09 -10.69 -5.99
N ASP A 322 -9.70 -11.88 -6.44
CA ASP A 322 -8.60 -12.69 -5.92
C ASP A 322 -7.29 -12.43 -6.67
N VAL A 323 -7.33 -11.54 -7.67
CA VAL A 323 -6.17 -11.17 -8.48
C VAL A 323 -5.76 -9.72 -8.21
N TYR A 324 -6.73 -8.82 -8.24
CA TYR A 324 -6.53 -7.39 -8.14
C TYR A 324 -5.72 -6.93 -6.92
N PRO A 325 -6.11 -7.26 -5.67
CA PRO A 325 -5.42 -6.72 -4.52
C PRO A 325 -3.97 -7.23 -4.43
N PHE A 326 -3.73 -8.50 -4.82
CA PHE A 326 -2.39 -9.09 -4.82
C PHE A 326 -1.47 -8.48 -5.87
N LEU A 327 -1.95 -8.29 -7.11
CA LEU A 327 -1.14 -7.62 -8.12
C LEU A 327 -0.91 -6.14 -7.79
N ALA A 328 -1.89 -5.47 -7.19
CA ALA A 328 -1.72 -4.10 -6.69
C ALA A 328 -0.66 -4.01 -5.59
N ALA A 329 -0.60 -5.00 -4.69
CA ALA A 329 0.44 -5.14 -3.66
C ALA A 329 1.82 -5.43 -4.28
N ILE A 330 1.92 -6.34 -5.25
CA ILE A 330 3.19 -6.60 -5.98
C ILE A 330 3.69 -5.32 -6.67
N SER A 331 2.79 -4.55 -7.29
CA SER A 331 3.12 -3.26 -7.90
C SER A 331 3.59 -2.22 -6.86
N ASP A 332 2.97 -2.19 -5.67
CA ASP A 332 3.44 -1.36 -4.56
C ASP A 332 4.82 -1.76 -4.07
N ALA A 333 5.09 -3.06 -3.95
CA ALA A 333 6.42 -3.56 -3.59
C ALA A 333 7.48 -3.01 -4.55
N ARG A 334 7.21 -3.06 -5.86
CA ARG A 334 8.12 -2.53 -6.90
C ARG A 334 8.33 -1.02 -6.82
N THR A 335 7.27 -0.28 -6.51
CA THR A 335 7.31 1.19 -6.49
C THR A 335 7.94 1.73 -5.20
N LEU A 336 7.64 1.11 -4.06
CA LEU A 336 8.09 1.56 -2.74
C LEU A 336 9.46 1.00 -2.34
N THR A 337 9.91 -0.09 -2.98
CA THR A 337 11.28 -0.58 -2.85
C THR A 337 12.01 -0.39 -4.19
N PRO A 338 12.57 0.81 -4.47
CA PRO A 338 13.19 1.12 -5.76
C PRO A 338 14.50 0.34 -5.93
N LEU A 339 14.36 -0.93 -6.25
CA LEU A 339 15.41 -1.92 -6.42
C LEU A 339 15.25 -2.56 -7.80
N SER A 340 16.36 -2.78 -8.47
CA SER A 340 16.50 -3.16 -9.87
C SER A 340 16.30 -4.65 -10.21
N GLY A 341 15.59 -5.44 -9.41
CA GLY A 341 15.37 -6.89 -9.62
C GLY A 341 16.61 -7.78 -9.36
N GLN A 342 17.81 -7.25 -9.62
CA GLN A 342 19.10 -7.92 -9.42
C GLN A 342 19.57 -7.96 -7.96
N GLU A 343 18.75 -7.50 -7.03
CA GLU A 343 19.04 -7.47 -5.60
C GLU A 343 18.42 -8.64 -4.86
N ARG A 344 19.08 -9.03 -3.78
CA ARG A 344 18.55 -9.90 -2.75
C ARG A 344 18.45 -9.12 -1.45
N LEU A 345 17.30 -9.16 -0.80
CA LEU A 345 17.09 -8.43 0.44
C LEU A 345 17.21 -9.36 1.64
N ASP A 346 18.02 -8.95 2.63
CA ASP A 346 18.15 -9.58 3.93
C ASP A 346 17.83 -8.57 5.03
N TRP A 347 16.89 -8.90 5.91
CA TRP A 347 16.64 -8.12 7.11
C TRP A 347 17.52 -8.58 8.26
N LEU A 348 18.22 -7.62 8.88
CA LEU A 348 19.12 -7.87 10.01
C LEU A 348 18.46 -7.49 11.34
N HIS A 349 17.65 -6.43 11.33
CA HIS A 349 16.90 -5.90 12.47
C HIS A 349 15.63 -5.21 11.94
N ASP A 350 14.69 -4.85 12.83
CA ASP A 350 13.43 -4.20 12.51
C ASP A 350 13.58 -2.97 11.59
N ASP A 351 14.68 -2.22 11.71
CA ASP A 351 14.93 -1.00 10.94
C ASP A 351 16.03 -1.14 9.88
N ILE A 352 16.65 -2.33 9.73
CA ILE A 352 17.84 -2.50 8.88
C ILE A 352 17.63 -3.57 7.81
N VAL A 353 17.57 -3.09 6.56
CA VAL A 353 17.49 -3.90 5.34
C VAL A 353 18.83 -3.86 4.61
N LEU A 354 19.36 -5.03 4.28
CA LEU A 354 20.54 -5.17 3.45
C LEU A 354 20.14 -5.60 2.03
N ALA A 355 20.28 -4.70 1.06
CA ALA A 355 20.15 -5.01 -0.36
C ALA A 355 21.50 -5.48 -0.94
N ARG A 356 21.56 -6.71 -1.44
CA ARG A 356 22.79 -7.34 -1.96
C ARG A 356 22.70 -7.53 -3.47
N ARG A 357 23.70 -7.06 -4.22
CA ARG A 357 23.76 -7.14 -5.70
C ARG A 357 24.92 -8.01 -6.19
N GLY A 358 24.76 -8.63 -7.36
CA GLY A 358 25.83 -9.35 -8.06
C GLY A 358 26.51 -10.42 -7.20
N LYS A 359 27.85 -10.44 -7.15
CA LYS A 359 28.65 -11.41 -6.36
C LYS A 359 28.38 -11.36 -4.85
N ALA A 360 27.77 -10.29 -4.34
CA ALA A 360 27.41 -10.16 -2.93
C ALA A 360 26.16 -10.97 -2.55
N ARG A 361 25.36 -11.45 -3.53
CA ARG A 361 24.15 -12.28 -3.29
C ARG A 361 24.47 -13.58 -2.53
N ASP A 362 25.66 -14.14 -2.76
CA ASP A 362 26.09 -15.43 -2.22
C ASP A 362 27.09 -15.32 -1.06
N GLN A 363 27.50 -14.10 -0.70
CA GLN A 363 28.41 -13.89 0.43
C GLN A 363 27.70 -14.11 1.76
N ARG A 364 28.35 -14.83 2.68
CA ARG A 364 27.89 -14.99 4.07
C ARG A 364 28.04 -13.67 4.83
N LEU A 365 26.98 -13.26 5.54
CA LEU A 365 26.94 -12.04 6.36
C LEU A 365 28.06 -11.96 7.39
N GLU A 366 28.49 -13.09 7.94
CA GLU A 366 29.61 -13.20 8.88
C GLU A 366 30.91 -12.58 8.34
N THR A 367 31.13 -12.65 7.01
CA THR A 367 32.32 -12.10 6.35
C THR A 367 32.29 -10.56 6.25
N LEU A 368 31.11 -9.95 6.36
CA LEU A 368 30.94 -8.48 6.40
C LEU A 368 31.27 -7.91 7.78
N GLY A 369 30.97 -8.63 8.88
CA GLY A 369 31.19 -8.16 10.25
C GLY A 369 32.65 -7.75 10.53
N TRP A 370 33.60 -8.44 9.90
CA TRP A 370 35.03 -8.12 10.00
C TRP A 370 35.40 -6.81 9.27
N LYS A 371 34.84 -6.58 8.07
CA LYS A 371 35.06 -5.34 7.31
C LYS A 371 34.43 -4.13 8.00
N VAL A 372 33.20 -4.30 8.51
CA VAL A 372 32.48 -3.24 9.23
C VAL A 372 33.28 -2.83 10.47
N ARG A 373 33.74 -3.78 11.30
CA ARG A 373 34.61 -3.48 12.45
C ARG A 373 35.88 -2.73 12.05
N GLY A 374 36.53 -3.11 10.95
CA GLY A 374 37.70 -2.39 10.42
C GLY A 374 37.40 -0.93 10.05
N THR A 375 36.25 -0.66 9.43
CA THR A 375 35.80 0.71 9.15
C THR A 375 35.46 1.49 10.41
N TRP A 376 34.82 0.89 11.42
CA TRP A 376 34.56 1.57 12.70
C TRP A 376 35.86 1.90 13.44
N VAL A 377 36.84 1.00 13.42
CA VAL A 377 38.19 1.27 13.94
C VAL A 377 38.85 2.40 13.17
N GLY A 378 38.74 2.42 11.83
CA GLY A 378 39.25 3.50 10.99
C GLY A 378 38.57 4.85 11.25
N VAL A 379 37.25 4.88 11.43
CA VAL A 379 36.48 6.08 11.78
C VAL A 379 36.82 6.55 13.19
N ALA A 380 36.87 5.64 14.18
CA ALA A 380 37.26 5.97 15.53
C ALA A 380 38.71 6.49 15.62
N LEU A 381 39.64 5.90 14.87
CA LEU A 381 41.02 6.40 14.71
C LEU A 381 41.01 7.79 14.07
N LYS A 382 40.26 7.97 12.96
CA LYS A 382 40.17 9.26 12.26
C LYS A 382 39.56 10.35 13.12
N ASP A 383 38.56 10.03 13.94
CA ASP A 383 37.84 11.01 14.74
C ASP A 383 38.52 11.29 16.08
N ASN A 384 39.39 10.38 16.57
CA ASN A 384 40.07 10.50 17.87
C ASN A 384 41.61 10.49 17.76
N TRP A 385 42.21 10.65 16.58
CA TRP A 385 43.65 10.45 16.37
C TRP A 385 44.53 11.27 17.32
N ALA A 386 44.17 12.53 17.60
CA ALA A 386 44.95 13.42 18.47
C ALA A 386 44.83 13.02 19.95
N THR A 387 43.66 12.53 20.36
CA THR A 387 43.42 11.98 21.70
C THR A 387 44.23 10.70 21.91
N ILE A 388 44.26 9.83 20.90
CA ILE A 388 45.04 8.59 20.92
C ILE A 388 46.54 8.91 20.96
N LEU A 389 47.00 9.86 20.14
CA LEU A 389 48.39 10.33 20.15
C LEU A 389 48.79 10.88 21.53
N LEU A 390 47.94 11.71 22.14
CA LEU A 390 48.18 12.24 23.49
C LEU A 390 48.27 11.12 24.54
N ALA A 391 47.35 10.15 24.50
CA ALA A 391 47.37 9.01 25.41
C ALA A 391 48.64 8.17 25.26
N ILE A 392 49.09 7.93 24.02
CA ILE A 392 50.36 7.24 23.74
C ILE A 392 51.53 8.05 24.30
N CYS A 393 51.60 9.35 24.04
CA CYS A 393 52.68 10.20 24.55
C CYS A 393 52.72 10.23 26.08
N ILE A 394 51.57 10.28 26.75
CA ILE A 394 51.47 10.20 28.22
C ILE A 394 51.97 8.84 28.71
N ALA A 395 51.46 7.74 28.14
CA ALA A 395 51.86 6.39 28.53
C ALA A 395 53.36 6.14 28.32
N SER A 396 53.90 6.54 27.16
CA SER A 396 55.34 6.47 26.87
C SER A 396 56.16 7.34 27.82
N SER A 397 55.67 8.53 28.17
CA SER A 397 56.35 9.42 29.13
C SER A 397 56.39 8.82 30.53
N ILE A 398 55.31 8.18 30.99
CA ILE A 398 55.26 7.48 32.29
C ILE A 398 56.27 6.34 32.32
N VAL A 399 56.33 5.53 31.26
CA VAL A 399 57.27 4.42 31.15
C VAL A 399 58.72 4.92 31.12
N LEU A 400 59.02 5.95 30.33
CA LEU A 400 60.37 6.51 30.23
C LEU A 400 60.81 7.16 31.55
N PHE A 401 59.89 7.80 32.28
CA PHE A 401 60.15 8.35 33.60
C PHE A 401 60.46 7.25 34.62
N ALA A 402 59.66 6.18 34.65
CA ALA A 402 59.89 5.03 35.52
C ALA A 402 61.24 4.32 35.25
N LEU A 403 61.73 4.40 34.01
CA LEU A 403 63.04 3.88 33.60
C LEU A 403 64.19 4.88 33.81
N ASN A 404 63.94 6.05 34.43
CA ASN A 404 64.92 7.13 34.64
C ASN A 404 65.59 7.59 33.32
N ARG A 405 64.86 7.54 32.20
CA ARG A 405 65.38 7.92 30.86
C ARG A 405 65.06 9.37 30.47
N VAL A 406 64.12 10.02 31.16
CA VAL A 406 63.67 11.39 30.89
C VAL A 406 63.39 12.11 32.21
N GLU A 407 63.64 13.42 32.26
CA GLU A 407 63.28 14.25 33.40
C GLU A 407 61.86 14.82 33.24
N VAL A 408 61.28 15.32 34.35
CA VAL A 408 59.93 15.91 34.36
C VAL A 408 59.79 17.06 33.35
N LYS A 409 60.87 17.85 33.16
CA LYS A 409 60.91 18.94 32.17
C LYS A 409 60.78 18.45 30.73
N ASP A 410 61.35 17.29 30.42
CA ASP A 410 61.33 16.70 29.06
C ASP A 410 59.94 16.14 28.73
N ILE A 411 59.26 15.59 29.74
CA ILE A 411 57.86 15.15 29.63
C ILE A 411 56.94 16.34 29.37
N ALA A 412 57.11 17.43 30.12
CA ALA A 412 56.32 18.65 29.95
C ALA A 412 56.49 19.21 28.53
N LEU A 413 57.72 19.25 28.00
CA LEU A 413 58.00 19.73 26.65
C LEU A 413 57.42 18.79 25.57
N GLY A 414 57.56 17.47 25.77
CA GLY A 414 57.10 16.45 24.82
C GLY A 414 55.56 16.36 24.68
N LEU A 415 54.82 16.80 25.70
CA LEU A 415 53.35 16.79 25.69
C LEU A 415 52.72 18.04 25.07
N LEU A 416 53.46 19.12 24.86
CA LEU A 416 52.92 20.39 24.32
C LEU A 416 52.26 20.23 22.96
N LEU A 417 52.93 19.54 22.02
CA LEU A 417 52.41 19.34 20.66
C LEU A 417 51.19 18.39 20.66
N PRO A 418 51.21 17.21 21.31
CA PRO A 418 50.02 16.35 21.45
C PRO A 418 48.83 17.06 22.12
N LEU A 419 49.07 17.87 23.16
CA LEU A 419 48.02 18.67 23.82
C LEU A 419 47.40 19.70 22.86
N LEU A 420 48.23 20.42 22.11
CA LEU A 420 47.75 21.40 21.13
C LEU A 420 46.89 20.74 20.05
N LEU A 421 47.34 19.59 19.52
CA LEU A 421 46.59 18.83 18.51
C LEU A 421 45.26 18.30 19.07
N PHE A 422 45.24 17.87 20.34
CA PHE A 422 44.01 17.49 21.04
C PHE A 422 43.00 18.64 21.10
N PHE A 423 43.43 19.83 21.52
CA PHE A 423 42.54 21.01 21.57
C PHE A 423 42.04 21.44 20.19
N VAL A 424 42.86 21.34 19.15
CA VAL A 424 42.45 21.63 17.76
C VAL A 424 41.40 20.63 17.28
N GLN A 425 41.59 19.33 17.54
CA GLN A 425 40.62 18.30 17.19
C GLN A 425 39.29 18.49 17.93
N GLU A 426 39.35 18.77 19.23
CA GLU A 426 38.16 18.96 20.05
C GLU A 426 37.41 20.26 19.71
N GLY A 427 38.14 21.32 19.37
CA GLY A 427 37.57 22.56 18.84
C GLY A 427 36.87 22.39 17.50
N ARG A 428 37.36 21.49 16.63
CA ARG A 428 36.68 21.13 15.37
C ARG A 428 35.44 20.27 15.60
N ARG A 429 35.46 19.38 16.60
CA ARG A 429 34.28 18.57 16.98
C ARG A 429 33.12 19.42 17.47
N ARG A 430 33.37 20.43 18.32
CA ARG A 430 32.32 21.31 18.86
C ARG A 430 31.65 22.23 17.83
N ARG A 431 32.20 22.33 16.61
CA ARG A 431 31.68 23.17 15.51
C ARG A 431 30.93 22.38 14.43
N ARG A 432 30.99 21.05 14.48
CA ARG A 432 30.14 20.15 13.69
C ARG A 432 28.92 19.80 14.51
#